data_AF-A0A1V1NRX1-F1
#
_entry.id   AF-A0A1V1NRX1-F1
#
_cell.length_a   1.000
_cell.length_b   1.000
_cell.length_c   1.000
_cell.angle_alpha   90.00
_cell.angle_beta   90.00
_cell.angle_gamma   90.00
#
_symmetry.space_group_name_H-M   'P 1'
#
loop_
_entity.id
_entity.type
_entity.pdbx_description
1 polymer ?
#
loop_
_entity_poly.entity_id
_entity_poly.type
_entity_poly.pdbx_seq_one_letter_code
_entity_poly.pdbx_strand_id
1 'polypeptide(L)'
;MIWKYLGGSMFEISSVLGKLISQAKNNCVETDAIKQEIDHLITINCGKFEHYVKLNKQKFQLVKQILSIQEKKQCFLQRDLYKLVSEQLYSDDDLSGKLNNLVRMNILAFNPTTSAYALQGNALYYGLRQYIQRVTNSESIEVFN
;
A
#
# COMPACT_ATOMS: atom_id res chain seq x y z
N MET A 1 -17.05 10.21 -4.51
CA MET A 1 -16.04 9.63 -5.43
C MET A 1 -14.63 9.66 -4.82
N ILE A 2 -14.13 10.83 -4.38
CA ILE A 2 -12.77 11.00 -3.82
C ILE A 2 -12.49 10.12 -2.59
N TRP A 3 -13.41 10.10 -1.62
CA TRP A 3 -13.23 9.40 -0.33
C TRP A 3 -13.12 7.87 -0.43
N LYS A 4 -13.45 7.30 -1.58
CA LYS A 4 -13.17 5.88 -1.87
C LYS A 4 -11.66 5.63 -1.96
N TYR A 5 -10.92 6.58 -2.51
CA TYR A 5 -9.48 6.45 -2.81
C TYR A 5 -8.60 7.21 -1.83
N LEU A 6 -9.09 8.33 -1.30
CA LEU A 6 -8.37 9.14 -0.32
C LEU A 6 -9.03 8.99 1.05
N GLY A 7 -8.31 8.39 1.98
CA GLY A 7 -8.77 8.17 3.36
C GLY A 7 -7.64 7.55 4.16
N GLY A 8 -7.51 7.89 5.45
CA GLY A 8 -6.49 7.32 6.34
C GLY A 8 -5.09 7.97 6.26
N SER A 9 -4.86 8.89 5.32
CA SER A 9 -3.60 9.65 5.21
C SER A 9 -3.86 11.12 4.93
N MET A 10 -3.67 11.96 5.95
CA MET A 10 -3.81 13.43 5.82
C MET A 10 -2.84 14.00 4.80
N PHE A 11 -1.62 13.45 4.73
CA PHE A 11 -0.62 13.88 3.76
C PHE A 11 -1.08 13.65 2.32
N GLU A 12 -1.61 12.47 2.01
CA GLU A 12 -2.13 12.16 0.68
C GLU A 12 -3.32 13.05 0.31
N ILE A 13 -4.25 13.24 1.26
CA ILE A 13 -5.42 14.11 1.06
C ILE A 13 -4.96 15.54 0.77
N SER A 14 -4.09 16.12 1.60
CA SER A 14 -3.59 17.49 1.41
C SER A 14 -2.81 17.64 0.10
N SER A 15 -2.01 16.65 -0.28
CA SER A 15 -1.26 16.65 -1.54
C SER A 15 -2.18 16.69 -2.76
N VAL A 16 -3.20 15.82 -2.81
CA VAL A 16 -4.16 15.80 -3.92
C VAL A 16 -4.99 17.09 -3.94
N LEU A 17 -5.50 17.54 -2.80
CA LEU A 17 -6.27 18.79 -2.74
C LEU A 17 -5.45 19.99 -3.21
N GLY A 18 -4.18 20.09 -2.81
CA GLY A 18 -3.28 21.15 -3.25
C GLY A 18 -3.14 21.22 -4.78
N LYS A 19 -3.07 20.07 -5.44
CA LYS A 19 -3.02 19.99 -6.91
C LYS A 19 -4.35 20.29 -7.58
N LEU A 20 -5.47 19.90 -6.97
CA LEU A 20 -6.80 20.16 -7.54
C LEU A 20 -7.19 21.64 -7.43
N ILE A 21 -6.73 22.34 -6.38
CA ILE A 21 -6.98 23.78 -6.21
C ILE A 21 -6.45 24.59 -7.41
N SER A 22 -5.26 24.28 -7.92
CA SER A 22 -4.71 24.99 -9.08
C SER A 22 -5.45 24.70 -10.39
N GLN A 23 -6.26 23.65 -10.43
CA GLN A 23 -7.06 23.25 -11.59
C GLN A 23 -8.51 23.75 -11.49
N ALA A 24 -8.89 24.38 -10.38
CA ALA A 24 -10.24 24.85 -10.16
C ALA A 24 -10.60 26.01 -11.10
N LYS A 25 -11.71 25.87 -11.82
CA LYS A 25 -12.31 26.92 -12.64
C LYS A 25 -13.74 27.15 -12.17
N ASN A 26 -14.13 28.41 -11.99
CA ASN A 26 -15.47 28.77 -11.50
C ASN A 26 -15.87 28.05 -10.20
N ASN A 27 -14.93 27.92 -9.25
CA ASN A 27 -15.11 27.20 -7.97
C ASN A 27 -15.41 25.70 -8.11
N CYS A 28 -15.17 25.11 -9.28
CA CYS A 28 -15.38 23.70 -9.56
C CYS A 28 -14.09 23.06 -10.11
N VAL A 29 -13.93 21.77 -9.83
CA VAL A 29 -12.88 20.94 -10.43
C VAL A 29 -13.56 19.87 -11.26
N GLU A 30 -13.08 19.66 -12.48
CA GLU A 30 -13.61 18.63 -13.36
C GLU A 30 -13.38 17.23 -12.80
N THR A 31 -14.36 16.35 -12.99
CA THR A 31 -14.30 14.95 -12.50
C THR A 31 -13.06 14.21 -13.02
N ASP A 32 -12.64 14.50 -14.24
CA ASP A 32 -11.50 13.81 -14.85
C ASP A 32 -10.15 14.31 -14.32
N ALA A 33 -10.02 15.59 -13.98
CA ALA A 33 -8.89 16.13 -13.22
C ALA A 33 -8.74 15.42 -11.86
N ILE A 34 -9.86 15.21 -11.16
CA ILE A 34 -9.88 14.48 -9.88
C ILE A 34 -9.37 13.04 -10.07
N LYS A 35 -9.86 12.34 -11.10
CA LYS A 35 -9.44 10.96 -11.38
C LYS A 35 -7.95 10.90 -11.72
N GLN A 36 -7.46 11.80 -12.57
CA GLN A 36 -6.05 11.85 -12.96
C GLN A 36 -5.13 11.99 -11.74
N GLU A 37 -5.47 12.85 -10.78
CA GLU A 37 -4.64 12.99 -9.57
C GLU A 37 -4.70 11.76 -8.66
N ILE A 38 -5.86 11.11 -8.56
CA ILE A 38 -6.01 9.84 -7.83
C ILE A 38 -5.17 8.74 -8.50
N ASP A 39 -5.26 8.59 -9.81
CA ASP A 39 -4.52 7.57 -10.58
C ASP A 39 -3.01 7.80 -10.49
N HIS A 40 -2.58 9.07 -10.53
CA HIS A 40 -1.20 9.44 -10.32
C HIS A 40 -0.71 9.09 -8.90
N LEU A 41 -1.51 9.35 -7.86
CA LEU A 41 -1.20 8.95 -6.49
C LEU A 41 -1.09 7.43 -6.34
N ILE A 42 -2.02 6.67 -6.94
CA ILE A 42 -1.99 5.20 -6.96
C ILE A 42 -0.71 4.70 -7.65
N THR A 43 -0.32 5.32 -8.76
CA THR A 43 0.92 5.02 -9.50
C THR A 43 2.16 5.24 -8.63
N ILE A 44 2.22 6.36 -7.90
CA ILE A 44 3.30 6.64 -6.95
C ILE A 44 3.37 5.54 -5.88
N ASN A 45 2.22 5.17 -5.30
CA ASN A 45 2.15 4.16 -4.27
C ASN A 45 2.53 2.75 -4.80
N CYS A 46 2.17 2.41 -6.03
CA CYS A 46 2.67 1.23 -6.73
C CYS A 46 4.21 1.25 -6.81
N GLY A 47 4.80 2.40 -7.18
CA GLY A 47 6.25 2.61 -7.18
C GLY A 47 6.92 2.44 -5.80
N LYS A 48 6.25 2.79 -4.70
CA LYS A 48 6.77 2.55 -3.34
C LYS A 48 6.94 1.06 -3.05
N PHE A 49 5.99 0.22 -3.49
CA PHE A 49 6.09 -1.23 -3.33
C PHE A 49 7.19 -1.84 -4.20
N GLU A 50 7.28 -1.40 -5.46
CA GLU A 50 8.40 -1.77 -6.35
C GLU A 50 9.76 -1.47 -5.68
N HIS A 51 9.93 -0.26 -5.15
CA HIS A 51 11.14 0.17 -4.46
C HIS A 51 11.41 -0.62 -3.17
N TYR A 52 10.37 -0.95 -2.40
CA TYR A 52 10.50 -1.72 -1.18
C TYR A 52 10.92 -3.17 -1.46
N VAL A 53 10.21 -3.85 -2.37
CA VAL A 53 10.38 -5.27 -2.67
C VAL A 53 11.66 -5.53 -3.46
N LYS A 54 11.93 -4.73 -4.51
CA LYS A 54 13.04 -4.98 -5.46
C LYS A 54 13.00 -6.43 -5.96
N LEU A 55 14.12 -7.14 -5.94
CA LEU A 55 14.23 -8.55 -6.33
C LEU A 55 14.02 -9.53 -5.16
N ASN A 56 13.55 -9.06 -3.99
CA ASN A 56 13.50 -9.89 -2.79
C ASN A 56 12.16 -10.67 -2.68
N LYS A 57 12.22 -11.99 -2.92
CA LYS A 57 11.07 -12.90 -2.85
C LYS A 57 10.35 -12.90 -1.50
N GLN A 58 11.07 -12.84 -0.38
CA GLN A 58 10.46 -12.80 0.95
C GLN A 58 9.64 -11.52 1.13
N LYS A 59 10.17 -10.36 0.71
CA LYS A 59 9.45 -9.09 0.76
C LYS A 59 8.21 -9.09 -0.12
N PHE A 60 8.28 -9.74 -1.29
CA PHE A 60 7.12 -9.94 -2.15
C PHE A 60 6.03 -10.75 -1.43
N GLN A 61 6.39 -11.88 -0.80
CA GLN A 61 5.45 -12.68 -0.02
C GLN A 61 4.84 -11.90 1.15
N LEU A 62 5.64 -11.07 1.84
CA LEU A 62 5.14 -10.19 2.90
C LEU A 62 4.03 -9.25 2.39
N VAL A 63 4.29 -8.48 1.32
CA VAL A 63 3.31 -7.52 0.82
C VAL A 63 2.09 -8.21 0.19
N LYS A 64 2.28 -9.40 -0.40
CA LYS A 64 1.19 -10.26 -0.88
C LYS A 64 0.28 -10.73 0.24
N GLN A 65 0.86 -11.17 1.36
CA GLN A 65 0.06 -11.59 2.50
C GLN A 65 -0.65 -10.40 3.16
N ILE A 66 0.02 -9.24 3.28
CA ILE A 66 -0.62 -8.00 3.75
C ILE A 66 -1.85 -7.67 2.89
N LEU A 67 -1.74 -7.72 1.55
CA LEU A 67 -2.89 -7.48 0.67
C LEU A 67 -4.03 -8.47 0.95
N SER A 68 -3.71 -9.77 1.01
CA SER A 68 -4.70 -10.83 1.24
C SER A 68 -5.47 -10.68 2.56
N ILE A 69 -4.84 -10.07 3.57
CA ILE A 69 -5.46 -9.79 4.86
C ILE A 69 -6.32 -8.52 4.75
N GLN A 70 -5.80 -7.47 4.12
CA GLN A 70 -6.49 -6.19 3.92
C GLN A 70 -7.77 -6.32 3.10
N GLU A 71 -7.82 -7.27 2.16
CA GLU A 71 -9.05 -7.58 1.42
C GLU A 71 -10.18 -8.14 2.31
N LYS A 72 -9.86 -8.64 3.50
CA LYS A 72 -10.81 -9.26 4.44
C LYS A 72 -11.10 -8.40 5.67
N LYS A 73 -10.14 -7.58 6.09
CA LYS A 73 -10.25 -6.73 7.28
C LYS A 73 -9.38 -5.49 7.18
N GLN A 74 -9.84 -4.38 7.75
CA GLN A 74 -9.16 -3.08 7.66
C GLN A 74 -7.83 -3.03 8.41
N CYS A 75 -7.66 -3.80 9.48
CA CYS A 75 -6.45 -3.84 10.29
C CYS A 75 -6.04 -5.27 10.60
N PHE A 76 -4.76 -5.47 10.91
CA PHE A 76 -4.18 -6.78 11.22
C PHE A 76 -3.13 -6.68 12.32
N LEU A 77 -2.96 -7.78 13.03
CA LEU A 77 -1.93 -7.99 14.04
C LEU A 77 -0.76 -8.76 13.41
N GLN A 78 0.43 -8.70 14.01
CA GLN A 78 1.58 -9.49 13.54
C GLN A 78 1.27 -11.00 13.45
N ARG A 79 0.47 -11.53 14.40
CA ARG A 79 0.03 -12.93 14.37
C ARG A 79 -0.81 -13.32 13.15
N ASP A 80 -1.43 -12.37 12.45
CA ASP A 80 -2.14 -12.66 11.21
C ASP A 80 -1.17 -13.01 10.05
N LEU A 81 0.11 -12.68 10.22
CA LEU A 81 1.19 -13.02 9.30
C LEU A 81 1.89 -14.35 9.68
N TYR A 82 1.30 -15.18 10.55
CA TYR A 82 1.91 -16.42 11.04
C TYR A 82 2.42 -17.34 9.93
N LYS A 83 1.77 -17.35 8.75
CA LYS A 83 2.21 -18.17 7.61
C LYS A 83 3.65 -17.87 7.19
N LEU A 84 4.05 -16.60 7.21
CA LEU A 84 5.42 -16.19 6.87
C LEU A 84 6.45 -16.80 7.83
N VAL A 85 6.08 -16.98 9.09
CA VAL A 85 6.95 -17.58 10.10
C VAL A 85 6.93 -19.10 10.00
N SER A 86 5.75 -19.71 9.84
CA SER A 86 5.63 -21.17 9.70
C SER A 86 6.30 -21.72 8.43
N GLU A 87 6.35 -20.91 7.37
CA GLU A 87 7.04 -21.22 6.11
C GLU A 87 8.53 -20.84 6.14
N GLN A 88 9.07 -20.42 7.30
CA GLN A 88 10.48 -20.04 7.50
C GLN A 88 10.95 -18.90 6.58
N LEU A 89 10.03 -18.05 6.09
CA LEU A 89 10.37 -16.86 5.30
C LEU A 89 10.90 -15.73 6.19
N TYR A 90 10.48 -15.70 7.46
CA TYR A 90 10.89 -14.73 8.46
C TYR A 90 10.98 -15.39 9.84
N SER A 91 11.96 -14.99 10.65
CA SER A 91 11.85 -15.11 12.11
C SER A 91 10.87 -14.08 12.68
N ASP A 92 10.44 -14.23 13.92
CA ASP A 92 9.53 -13.25 14.56
C ASP A 92 10.19 -11.86 14.69
N ASP A 93 11.47 -11.82 15.04
CA ASP A 93 12.25 -10.57 15.12
C ASP A 93 12.43 -9.92 13.75
N ASP A 94 12.74 -10.71 12.71
CA ASP A 94 12.87 -10.21 11.34
C ASP A 94 11.56 -9.63 10.83
N LEU A 95 10.44 -10.33 11.09
CA LEU A 95 9.11 -9.88 10.68
C LEU A 95 8.75 -8.56 11.37
N SER A 96 8.97 -8.48 12.68
CA SER A 96 8.79 -7.25 13.46
C SER A 96 9.61 -6.10 12.87
N GLY A 97 10.88 -6.36 12.53
CA GLY A 97 11.76 -5.40 11.87
C GLY A 97 11.24 -4.94 10.51
N LYS A 98 10.67 -5.84 9.69
CA LYS A 98 10.06 -5.46 8.40
C LYS A 98 8.81 -4.61 8.58
N LEU A 99 7.93 -4.95 9.51
CA LEU A 99 6.72 -4.16 9.79
C LEU A 99 7.08 -2.76 10.26
N ASN A 100 8.04 -2.64 11.18
CA ASN A 100 8.56 -1.35 11.64
C ASN A 100 9.16 -0.52 10.50
N ASN A 101 9.88 -1.15 9.57
CA ASN A 101 10.39 -0.45 8.40
C ASN A 101 9.26 0.04 7.49
N LEU A 102 8.21 -0.76 7.27
CA LEU A 102 7.04 -0.33 6.49
C LEU A 102 6.29 0.84 7.15
N VAL A 103 6.25 0.91 8.48
CA VAL A 103 5.73 2.08 9.20
C VAL A 103 6.60 3.31 8.94
N ARG A 104 7.93 3.19 9.06
CA ARG A 104 8.87 4.29 8.79
C ARG A 104 8.79 4.82 7.35
N MET A 105 8.45 3.94 6.40
CA MET A 105 8.26 4.30 4.99
C MET A 105 6.90 4.93 4.69
N ASN A 106 6.05 5.13 5.70
CA ASN A 106 4.66 5.54 5.57
C ASN A 106 3.84 4.63 4.63
N ILE A 107 4.12 3.32 4.66
CA ILE A 107 3.34 2.29 3.95
C ILE A 107 2.29 1.71 4.90
N LEU A 108 2.67 1.48 6.16
CA LEU A 108 1.77 1.04 7.22
C LEU A 108 1.57 2.12 8.27
N ALA A 109 0.36 2.21 8.80
CA ALA A 109 0.08 2.86 10.07
C ALA A 109 0.07 1.81 11.20
N PHE A 110 0.62 2.16 12.35
CA PHE A 110 0.61 1.32 13.55
C PHE A 110 -0.19 1.98 14.66
N ASN A 111 -1.12 1.23 15.26
CA ASN A 111 -1.87 1.64 16.43
C ASN A 111 -1.22 1.03 17.69
N PRO A 112 -0.60 1.83 18.57
CA PRO A 112 0.08 1.32 19.75
C PRO A 112 -0.88 0.72 20.79
N THR A 113 -2.13 1.17 20.85
CA THR A 113 -3.12 0.70 21.82
C THR A 113 -3.60 -0.72 21.51
N THR A 114 -3.75 -1.06 20.23
CA THR A 114 -4.22 -2.38 19.80
C THR A 114 -3.13 -3.26 19.22
N SER A 115 -1.91 -2.72 19.08
CA SER A 115 -0.80 -3.34 18.35
C SER A 115 -1.16 -3.75 16.91
N ALA A 116 -2.11 -3.04 16.31
CA ALA A 116 -2.61 -3.33 14.97
C ALA A 116 -1.94 -2.46 13.91
N TYR A 117 -1.74 -3.06 12.75
CA TYR A 117 -1.23 -2.44 11.54
C TYR A 117 -2.38 -2.26 10.53
N ALA A 118 -2.29 -1.22 9.71
CA ALA A 118 -3.12 -1.02 8.54
C ALA A 118 -2.30 -0.38 7.42
N LEU A 119 -2.71 -0.52 6.15
CA LEU A 119 -2.14 0.33 5.10
C LEU A 119 -2.44 1.80 5.43
N GLN A 120 -1.46 2.68 5.21
CA GLN A 120 -1.59 4.11 5.51
C GLN A 120 -2.41 4.83 4.44
N GLY A 121 -3.64 4.36 4.25
CA GLY A 121 -4.65 4.95 3.40
C GLY A 121 -5.07 4.11 2.19
N ASN A 122 -6.22 4.46 1.64
CA ASN A 122 -6.86 3.67 0.57
C ASN A 122 -6.06 3.71 -0.74
N ALA A 123 -5.37 4.81 -1.05
CA ALA A 123 -4.54 4.90 -2.25
C ALA A 123 -3.35 3.94 -2.20
N LEU A 124 -2.79 3.67 -1.01
CA LEU A 124 -1.77 2.65 -0.81
C LEU A 124 -2.30 1.24 -1.05
N TYR A 125 -3.54 0.95 -0.65
CA TYR A 125 -4.21 -0.32 -0.98
C TYR A 125 -4.32 -0.54 -2.49
N TYR A 126 -4.79 0.46 -3.23
CA TYR A 126 -4.87 0.35 -4.69
C TYR A 126 -3.49 0.25 -5.34
N GLY A 127 -2.49 0.97 -4.82
CA GLY A 127 -1.10 0.87 -5.28
C GLY A 127 -0.51 -0.53 -5.06
N LEU A 128 -0.75 -1.15 -3.89
CA LEU A 128 -0.33 -2.52 -3.58
C LEU A 128 -0.99 -3.54 -4.51
N ARG A 129 -2.30 -3.39 -4.72
CA ARG A 129 -3.07 -4.26 -5.61
C ARG A 129 -2.55 -4.17 -7.04
N GLN A 130 -2.31 -2.96 -7.54
CA GLN A 130 -1.74 -2.75 -8.88
C GLN A 130 -0.33 -3.34 -9.00
N TYR A 131 0.51 -3.17 -7.97
CA TYR A 131 1.85 -3.75 -7.93
C TYR A 131 1.82 -5.28 -8.04
N ILE A 132 1.01 -5.95 -7.20
CA ILE A 132 0.90 -7.41 -7.21
C ILE A 132 0.34 -7.91 -8.55
N GLN A 133 -0.69 -7.25 -9.08
CA GLN A 133 -1.24 -7.59 -10.41
C GLN A 133 -0.19 -7.46 -11.51
N ARG A 134 0.61 -6.39 -11.51
CA ARG A 134 1.67 -6.19 -12.49
C ARG A 134 2.70 -7.31 -12.42
N VAL A 135 3.22 -7.60 -11.22
CA VAL A 135 4.24 -8.64 -11.04
C VAL A 135 3.69 -10.01 -11.46
N THR A 136 2.51 -10.40 -11.00
CA THR A 136 1.93 -11.72 -11.34
C THR A 136 1.51 -11.85 -12.80
N ASN A 137 1.07 -10.77 -13.45
CA ASN A 137 0.79 -10.79 -14.89
C ASN A 137 2.09 -10.82 -15.71
N SER A 138 3.16 -10.15 -15.25
CA SER A 138 4.49 -10.22 -15.85
C SER A 138 5.18 -11.56 -15.61
N GLU A 139 4.86 -12.28 -14.53
CA GLU A 139 5.30 -13.66 -14.24
C GLU A 139 4.76 -14.70 -15.23
N SER A 140 3.91 -14.32 -16.18
CA SER A 140 3.67 -15.08 -17.43
C SER A 140 4.94 -15.18 -18.31
N ILE A 141 5.99 -14.43 -17.97
CA ILE A 141 7.31 -14.43 -18.59
C ILE A 141 8.36 -14.52 -17.46
N GLU A 142 8.73 -15.75 -17.11
CA GLU A 142 9.90 -16.22 -16.32
C GLU A 142 10.75 -15.16 -15.58
N VAL A 143 10.51 -14.95 -14.27
CA VAL A 143 11.50 -14.30 -13.38
C VAL A 143 11.69 -14.99 -12.02
N PHE A 144 10.88 -16.00 -11.63
CA PHE A 144 10.96 -16.58 -10.27
C PHE A 144 10.83 -18.11 -10.18
N ASN A 145 11.39 -18.83 -11.15
CA ASN A 145 11.71 -20.26 -10.98
C ASN A 145 13.11 -20.42 -10.40
#